data_AF-A0AAD7WWT9-F1
#
_entry.id   AF-A0AAD7WWT9-F1
#
_cell.length_a   1.000
_cell.length_b   1.000
_cell.length_c   1.000
_cell.angle_alpha   90.00
_cell.angle_beta   90.00
_cell.angle_gamma   90.00
#
_symmetry.space_group_name_H-M   'P 1'
#
loop_
_entity.id
_entity.type
_entity.pdbx_description
1 polymer ?
#
loop_
_entity_poly.entity_id
_entity_poly.type
_entity_poly.pdbx_seq_one_letter_code
_entity_poly.pdbx_strand_id
1 'polypeptide(L)'
;MKVEWRLSHAHRSAVKVIRRMQYFVARRKFQQARKPYDVRDVIEQYSQGHLNMMVRIKELQRRLDHSLGKPGMFLPEKGVDKEYYTVGARLIRLEDKVTAMDQKMEDALRILVEQFRPQQELLPRAAHVGSKVTVMKRLGISMDEGQ
;
A
#
# COMPACT_ATOMS: atom_id res chain seq x y z
N MET A 1 -17.09 29.84 -38.45
CA MET A 1 -18.20 28.87 -38.53
C MET A 1 -18.96 28.89 -37.20
N LYS A 2 -20.20 29.39 -37.17
CA LYS A 2 -21.05 29.35 -35.97
C LYS A 2 -21.72 27.97 -35.93
N VAL A 3 -21.33 27.12 -34.99
CA VAL A 3 -21.99 25.82 -34.75
C VAL A 3 -23.34 26.13 -34.09
N GLU A 4 -24.39 26.08 -34.88
CA GLU A 4 -25.76 26.28 -34.39
C GLU A 4 -26.22 24.97 -33.73
N TRP A 5 -26.26 24.92 -32.39
CA TRP A 5 -26.81 23.79 -31.65
C TRP A 5 -28.34 23.72 -31.82
N ARG A 6 -28.80 23.29 -33.00
CA ARG A 6 -30.22 23.02 -33.23
C ARG A 6 -30.59 21.72 -32.53
N LEU A 7 -31.29 21.82 -31.38
CA LEU A 7 -31.93 20.65 -30.78
C LEU A 7 -32.83 19.96 -31.82
N SER A 8 -32.77 18.63 -31.91
CA SER A 8 -33.72 17.86 -32.72
C SER A 8 -35.15 18.02 -32.19
N HIS A 9 -36.15 17.77 -33.05
CA HIS A 9 -37.56 17.78 -32.64
C HIS A 9 -37.81 16.80 -31.49
N ALA A 10 -37.16 15.63 -31.51
CA ALA A 10 -37.21 14.66 -30.41
C ALA A 10 -36.70 15.23 -29.09
N HIS A 11 -35.57 15.95 -29.10
CA HIS A 11 -35.01 16.59 -27.90
C HIS A 11 -35.96 17.67 -27.35
N ARG A 12 -36.56 18.49 -28.22
CA ARG A 12 -37.54 19.50 -27.79
C ARG A 12 -38.78 18.87 -27.16
N SER A 13 -39.27 17.77 -27.72
CA SER A 13 -40.40 17.02 -27.16
C SER A 13 -40.03 16.37 -25.83
N ALA A 14 -38.84 15.76 -25.71
CA ALA A 14 -38.34 15.21 -24.45
C ALA A 14 -38.24 16.27 -23.34
N VAL A 15 -37.71 17.47 -23.67
CA VAL A 15 -37.63 18.59 -22.72
C VAL A 15 -39.02 19.01 -22.24
N LYS A 16 -40.03 19.08 -23.13
CA LYS A 16 -41.41 19.41 -22.74
C LYS A 16 -41.98 18.38 -21.76
N VAL A 17 -41.74 17.09 -22.00
CA VAL A 17 -42.20 16.00 -21.13
C VAL A 17 -41.52 16.09 -19.75
N ILE A 18 -40.19 16.23 -19.71
CA ILE A 18 -39.43 16.36 -18.46
C ILE A 18 -39.93 17.58 -17.65
N ARG A 19 -40.11 18.73 -18.30
CA ARG A 19 -40.65 19.94 -17.63
C ARG A 19 -42.05 19.72 -17.07
N ARG A 20 -42.92 19.00 -17.79
CA ARG A 20 -44.28 18.70 -17.33
C ARG A 20 -44.27 17.74 -16.13
N MET A 21 -43.38 16.76 -16.11
CA MET A 21 -43.16 15.89 -14.95
C MET A 21 -42.65 16.68 -13.74
N GLN A 22 -41.64 17.54 -13.94
CA GLN A 22 -41.11 18.43 -12.89
C GLN A 22 -42.19 19.37 -12.33
N TYR A 23 -43.04 19.93 -13.19
CA TYR A 23 -44.18 20.76 -12.76
C TYR A 23 -45.14 19.99 -11.85
N PHE A 24 -45.48 18.74 -12.18
CA PHE A 24 -46.35 17.94 -11.31
C PHE A 24 -45.71 17.62 -9.96
N VAL A 25 -44.40 17.34 -9.93
CA VAL A 25 -43.65 17.17 -8.69
C VAL A 25 -43.67 18.46 -7.86
N ALA A 26 -43.41 19.62 -8.48
CA ALA A 26 -43.43 20.92 -7.81
C ALA A 26 -44.84 21.25 -7.28
N ARG A 27 -45.89 21.00 -8.07
CA ARG A 27 -47.28 21.20 -7.67
C ARG A 27 -47.64 20.35 -6.46
N ARG A 28 -47.23 19.07 -6.44
CA ARG A 28 -47.47 18.16 -5.31
C ARG A 28 -46.76 18.64 -4.04
N LYS A 29 -45.47 18.99 -4.15
CA LYS A 29 -44.68 19.54 -3.03
C LYS A 29 -45.27 20.83 -2.48
N PHE A 30 -45.74 21.72 -3.36
CA PHE A 30 -46.38 22.98 -2.96
C PHE A 30 -47.71 22.73 -2.22
N GLN A 31 -48.52 21.78 -2.71
CA GLN A 31 -49.76 21.39 -2.03
C GLN A 31 -49.50 20.71 -0.68
N GLN A 32 -48.45 19.91 -0.55
CA GLN A 32 -48.04 19.30 0.72
C GLN A 32 -47.55 20.37 1.71
N ALA A 33 -46.73 21.33 1.27
CA ALA A 33 -46.22 22.41 2.13
C ALA A 33 -47.31 23.35 2.68
N ARG A 34 -48.50 23.38 2.06
CA ARG A 34 -49.65 24.13 2.57
C ARG A 34 -50.42 23.42 3.68
N LYS A 35 -50.22 22.11 3.84
CA LYS A 35 -50.85 21.31 4.90
C LYS A 35 -49.95 21.33 6.14
N PRO A 36 -50.51 21.35 7.36
CA PRO A 36 -49.70 21.17 8.56
C PRO A 36 -49.01 19.80 8.52
N TYR A 37 -47.80 19.73 9.08
CA TYR A 37 -46.98 18.52 9.10
C TYR A 37 -47.73 17.34 9.74
N ASP A 38 -47.78 16.21 9.05
CA ASP A 38 -48.35 14.94 9.50
C ASP A 38 -47.22 13.97 9.90
N VAL A 39 -47.50 12.97 10.75
CA VAL A 39 -46.56 11.88 11.10
C VAL A 39 -46.02 11.19 9.84
N ARG A 40 -46.83 11.18 8.77
CA ARG A 40 -46.42 10.72 7.44
C ARG A 40 -45.23 11.49 6.86
N ASP A 41 -45.13 12.80 7.10
CA ASP A 41 -44.03 13.63 6.60
C ASP A 41 -42.71 13.27 7.32
N VAL A 42 -42.78 12.95 8.61
CA VAL A 42 -41.63 12.48 9.40
C VAL A 42 -41.13 11.13 8.88
N ILE A 43 -42.05 10.20 8.61
CA ILE A 43 -41.72 8.88 8.03
C ILE A 43 -41.11 9.04 6.63
N GLU A 44 -41.73 9.88 5.79
CA GLU A 44 -41.26 10.11 4.43
C GLU A 44 -39.87 10.76 4.42
N GLN A 45 -39.64 11.76 5.27
CA GLN A 45 -38.32 12.38 5.43
C GLN A 45 -37.26 11.38 5.89
N TYR A 46 -37.58 10.57 6.91
CA TYR A 46 -36.66 9.54 7.40
C TYR A 46 -36.32 8.52 6.30
N SER A 47 -37.32 8.04 5.55
CA SER A 47 -37.11 7.09 4.45
C SER A 47 -36.20 7.63 3.35
N GLN A 48 -36.35 8.91 2.98
CA GLN A 48 -35.49 9.58 2.01
C GLN A 48 -34.07 9.76 2.55
N GLY A 49 -33.94 10.15 3.82
CA GLY A 49 -32.65 10.30 4.49
C GLY A 49 -31.89 8.97 4.58
N HIS A 50 -32.58 7.90 4.97
CA HIS A 50 -32.05 6.55 5.05
C HIS A 50 -31.55 6.06 3.67
N LEU A 51 -32.36 6.23 2.61
CA LEU A 51 -31.96 5.87 1.25
C LEU A 51 -30.72 6.66 0.79
N ASN A 52 -30.69 7.97 1.04
CA ASN A 52 -29.55 8.82 0.68
C ASN A 52 -28.26 8.35 1.38
N MET A 53 -28.34 8.03 2.68
CA MET A 53 -27.19 7.49 3.41
C MET A 53 -26.75 6.14 2.86
N MET A 54 -27.69 5.24 2.55
CA MET A 54 -27.37 3.94 1.96
C MET A 54 -26.66 4.05 0.61
N VAL A 55 -27.09 4.95 -0.28
CA VAL A 55 -26.42 5.18 -1.58
C VAL A 55 -25.01 5.73 -1.38
N ARG A 56 -24.81 6.65 -0.44
CA ARG A 56 -23.48 7.17 -0.11
C ARG A 56 -22.55 6.07 0.44
N ILE A 57 -23.06 5.23 1.34
CA ILE A 57 -22.31 4.08 1.87
C ILE A 57 -21.91 3.13 0.74
N LYS A 58 -22.84 2.80 -0.17
CA LYS A 58 -22.53 1.93 -1.33
C LYS A 58 -21.49 2.53 -2.27
N GLU A 59 -21.55 3.83 -2.52
CA GLU A 59 -20.54 4.50 -3.37
C GLU A 59 -19.16 4.51 -2.69
N LEU A 60 -19.10 4.74 -1.38
CA LEU A 60 -17.85 4.63 -0.62
C LEU A 60 -17.30 3.20 -0.64
N GLN A 61 -18.15 2.20 -0.41
CA GLN A 61 -17.79 0.78 -0.52
C GLN A 61 -17.26 0.46 -1.92
N ARG A 62 -17.94 0.90 -2.98
CA ARG A 62 -17.50 0.68 -4.37
C ARG A 62 -16.13 1.31 -4.66
N ARG A 63 -15.87 2.52 -4.16
CA ARG A 63 -14.56 3.17 -4.30
C ARG A 63 -13.47 2.43 -3.53
N LEU A 64 -13.79 1.97 -2.34
CA LEU A 64 -12.89 1.21 -1.49
C LEU A 64 -12.55 -0.15 -2.11
N ASP A 65 -13.55 -0.88 -2.59
CA ASP A 65 -13.39 -2.15 -3.29
C ASP A 65 -12.52 -2.01 -4.54
N HIS A 66 -12.63 -0.89 -5.26
CA HIS A 66 -11.76 -0.61 -6.40
C HIS A 66 -10.31 -0.33 -5.97
N SER A 67 -10.11 0.50 -4.94
CA SER A 67 -8.76 0.93 -4.53
C SER A 67 -8.01 -0.14 -3.75
N LEU A 68 -8.66 -0.77 -2.78
CA LEU A 68 -8.06 -1.71 -1.85
C LEU A 68 -8.32 -3.16 -2.23
N GLY A 69 -9.38 -3.45 -2.98
CA GLY A 69 -9.90 -4.80 -3.18
C GLY A 69 -10.99 -5.12 -2.18
N LYS A 70 -11.77 -6.18 -2.45
CA LYS A 70 -12.82 -6.65 -1.55
C LYS A 70 -12.21 -7.04 -0.19
N PRO A 71 -12.91 -6.86 0.94
CA PRO A 71 -12.38 -7.16 2.28
C PRO A 71 -11.91 -8.62 2.49
N GLY A 72 -12.24 -9.55 1.58
CA GLY A 72 -11.72 -10.92 1.56
C GLY A 72 -10.48 -11.15 0.69
N MET A 73 -10.00 -10.15 -0.06
CA MET A 73 -8.82 -10.27 -0.94
C MET A 73 -7.48 -10.21 -0.18
N PHE A 74 -7.49 -9.77 1.08
CA PHE A 74 -6.30 -9.70 1.93
C PHE A 74 -6.05 -11.00 2.71
N LEU A 75 -6.89 -12.03 2.55
CA LEU A 75 -6.60 -13.33 3.15
C LEU A 75 -5.53 -14.06 2.33
N PRO A 76 -4.49 -14.61 2.99
CA PRO A 76 -3.32 -15.19 2.34
C PRO A 76 -3.64 -16.41 1.45
N GLU A 77 -4.80 -17.04 1.65
CA GLU A 77 -5.24 -18.26 0.94
C GLU A 77 -5.89 -18.01 -0.43
N LYS A 78 -6.24 -16.76 -0.79
CA LYS A 78 -6.98 -16.46 -2.04
C LYS A 78 -6.36 -15.39 -2.92
N GLY A 79 -5.14 -14.95 -2.62
CA GLY A 79 -4.46 -13.83 -3.26
C GLY A 79 -3.70 -14.14 -4.56
N VAL A 80 -4.02 -15.22 -5.26
CA VAL A 80 -3.29 -15.63 -6.49
C VAL A 80 -3.79 -14.90 -7.74
N ASP A 81 -4.81 -14.05 -7.63
CA ASP A 81 -5.27 -13.28 -8.79
C ASP A 81 -4.44 -12.01 -8.97
N LYS A 82 -3.29 -12.25 -9.63
CA LYS A 82 -2.30 -11.29 -10.13
C LYS A 82 -2.88 -10.20 -11.06
N GLU A 83 -4.19 -10.23 -11.33
CA GLU A 83 -4.91 -9.45 -12.33
C GLU A 83 -5.57 -8.16 -11.79
N TYR A 84 -5.70 -8.01 -10.46
CA TYR A 84 -6.30 -6.82 -9.87
C TYR A 84 -5.31 -5.63 -9.78
N TYR A 85 -5.72 -4.45 -10.25
CA TYR A 85 -4.97 -3.18 -10.14
C TYR A 85 -5.19 -2.47 -8.78
N THR A 86 -5.34 -3.21 -7.69
CA THR A 86 -5.55 -2.65 -6.36
C THR A 86 -4.23 -2.24 -5.71
N VAL A 87 -4.29 -1.34 -4.71
CA VAL A 87 -3.13 -0.94 -3.91
C VAL A 87 -2.54 -2.15 -3.17
N GLY A 88 -3.38 -3.06 -2.66
CA GLY A 88 -2.94 -4.29 -1.99
C GLY A 88 -2.15 -5.22 -2.92
N ALA A 89 -2.64 -5.49 -4.13
CA ALA A 89 -1.93 -6.32 -5.09
C ALA A 89 -0.59 -5.70 -5.54
N ARG A 90 -0.53 -4.36 -5.63
CA ARG A 90 0.73 -3.64 -5.89
C ARG A 90 1.72 -3.76 -4.74
N LEU A 91 1.25 -3.75 -3.49
CA LEU A 91 2.08 -3.88 -2.30
C LEU A 91 2.70 -5.27 -2.20
N ILE A 92 1.92 -6.33 -2.42
CA ILE A 92 2.44 -7.71 -2.43
C ILE A 92 3.54 -7.88 -3.48
N ARG A 93 3.33 -7.39 -4.72
CA ARG A 93 4.37 -7.43 -5.77
C ARG A 93 5.60 -6.61 -5.41
N LEU A 94 5.45 -5.55 -4.61
CA LEU A 94 6.57 -4.76 -4.11
C LEU A 94 7.34 -5.54 -3.05
N GLU A 95 6.65 -6.17 -2.10
CA GLU A 95 7.24 -7.05 -1.08
C GLU A 95 8.06 -8.17 -1.73
N ASP A 96 7.47 -8.91 -2.69
CA ASP A 96 8.18 -9.97 -3.42
C ASP A 96 9.49 -9.47 -4.06
N LYS A 97 9.46 -8.25 -4.64
CA LYS A 97 10.63 -7.63 -5.26
C LYS A 97 11.68 -7.21 -4.24
N VAL A 98 11.26 -6.72 -3.07
CA VAL A 98 12.15 -6.35 -1.97
C VAL A 98 12.83 -7.61 -1.42
N THR A 99 12.08 -8.69 -1.19
CA THR A 99 12.65 -9.97 -0.76
C THR A 99 13.64 -10.53 -1.78
N ALA A 100 13.34 -10.45 -3.08
CA ALA A 100 14.28 -10.87 -4.12
C ALA A 100 15.54 -9.98 -4.18
N MET A 101 15.42 -8.70 -3.85
CA MET A 101 16.56 -7.78 -3.77
C MET A 101 17.43 -8.11 -2.56
N ASP A 102 16.81 -8.41 -1.42
CA ASP A 102 17.49 -8.82 -0.18
C ASP A 102 18.33 -10.08 -0.41
N GLN A 103 17.74 -11.10 -1.05
CA GLN A 103 18.48 -12.32 -1.41
C GLN A 103 19.68 -12.04 -2.33
N LYS A 104 19.52 -11.16 -3.32
CA LYS A 104 20.63 -10.78 -4.21
C LYS A 104 21.72 -10.00 -3.49
N MET A 105 21.37 -9.19 -2.49
CA MET A 105 22.35 -8.51 -1.65
C MET A 105 23.12 -9.52 -0.79
N GLU A 106 22.43 -10.50 -0.21
CA GLU A 106 23.06 -11.61 0.53
C GLU A 106 24.03 -12.40 -0.36
N ASP A 107 23.63 -12.71 -1.59
CA ASP A 107 24.47 -13.41 -2.56
C ASP A 107 25.69 -12.58 -2.96
N ALA A 108 25.51 -11.28 -3.19
CA ALA A 108 26.61 -10.36 -3.48
C ALA A 108 27.59 -10.26 -2.30
N LEU A 109 27.10 -10.18 -1.07
CA LEU A 109 27.92 -10.19 0.14
C LEU A 109 28.71 -11.49 0.27
N ARG A 110 28.07 -12.65 0.03
CA ARG A 110 28.76 -13.95 0.04
C ARG A 110 29.90 -13.99 -0.97
N ILE A 111 29.64 -13.57 -2.21
CA ILE A 111 30.66 -13.52 -3.26
C ILE A 111 31.80 -12.58 -2.85
N LEU A 112 31.50 -11.40 -2.32
CA LEU A 112 32.54 -10.46 -1.87
C LEU A 112 33.38 -11.03 -0.72
N VAL A 113 32.78 -11.70 0.25
CA VAL A 113 33.50 -12.35 1.36
C VAL A 113 34.36 -13.51 0.86
N GLU A 114 33.89 -14.29 -0.11
CA GLU A 114 34.67 -15.37 -0.72
C GLU A 114 35.88 -14.84 -1.51
N GLN A 115 35.71 -13.73 -2.25
CA GLN A 115 36.79 -13.10 -3.02
C GLN A 115 37.81 -12.38 -2.15
N PHE A 116 37.38 -11.76 -1.04
CA PHE A 116 38.24 -11.08 -0.07
C PHE A 116 38.44 -11.90 1.21
N ARG A 117 38.70 -13.21 1.09
CA ARG A 117 39.27 -13.98 2.21
C ARG A 117 40.46 -13.17 2.75
N PRO A 118 40.53 -12.82 4.05
CA PRO A 118 41.71 -12.16 4.59
C PRO A 118 42.91 -13.03 4.25
N GLN A 119 43.78 -12.53 3.37
CA GLN A 119 45.03 -13.19 3.05
C GLN A 119 45.78 -13.31 4.38
N GLN A 120 45.88 -14.54 4.86
CA GLN A 120 46.74 -14.88 5.99
C GLN A 120 48.16 -14.55 5.54
N GLU A 121 48.65 -13.37 5.91
CA GLU A 121 49.98 -12.85 5.55
C GLU A 121 51.05 -13.83 6.02
N LEU A 122 51.63 -14.56 5.07
CA LEU A 122 52.80 -15.40 5.25
C LEU A 122 54.03 -14.49 5.42
N LEU A 123 54.42 -14.20 6.67
CA LEU A 123 55.67 -13.50 6.96
C LEU A 123 56.90 -14.36 6.55
N PRO A 124 57.78 -13.89 5.66
CA PRO A 124 59.00 -14.60 5.29
C PRO A 124 60.07 -14.41 6.39
N ARG A 125 60.53 -15.52 6.98
CA ARG A 125 61.66 -15.53 7.91
C ARG A 125 62.97 -15.38 7.11
N ALA A 126 63.44 -14.16 6.92
CA ALA A 126 64.79 -13.90 6.42
C ALA A 126 65.80 -13.89 7.58
N ALA A 127 66.81 -14.75 7.47
CA ALA A 127 67.96 -14.83 8.36
C ALA A 127 68.88 -13.60 8.20
N HIS A 128 69.62 -13.21 9.25
CA HIS A 128 71.08 -13.05 9.21
C HIS A 128 71.67 -12.60 10.55
N VAL A 129 72.53 -13.47 11.10
CA VAL A 129 73.88 -13.23 11.64
C VAL A 129 74.08 -11.95 12.49
N GLY A 130 74.16 -12.16 13.82
CA GLY A 130 74.72 -11.21 14.78
C GLY A 130 75.54 -11.97 15.83
N SER A 131 76.80 -11.60 15.95
CA SER A 131 77.88 -12.26 16.70
C SER A 131 77.56 -12.60 18.17
N LYS A 132 78.13 -13.73 18.62
CA LYS A 132 78.29 -14.07 20.05
C LYS A 132 79.10 -12.97 20.75
N VAL A 133 78.57 -12.40 21.84
CA VAL A 133 79.39 -11.87 22.95
C VAL A 133 78.72 -12.22 24.27
N THR A 134 79.45 -12.96 25.09
CA THR A 134 79.16 -13.37 26.46
C THR A 134 79.39 -12.19 27.41
N VAL A 135 78.40 -11.76 28.22
CA VAL A 135 78.68 -11.18 29.56
C VAL A 135 77.53 -11.48 30.53
N MET A 136 77.93 -12.20 31.56
CA MET A 136 77.27 -12.60 32.81
C MET A 136 76.69 -11.44 33.63
N LYS A 137 75.47 -11.57 34.17
CA LYS A 137 75.15 -11.03 35.51
C LYS A 137 73.94 -11.71 36.16
N ARG A 138 74.20 -12.11 37.41
CA ARG A 138 73.35 -12.81 38.38
C ARG A 138 72.12 -11.99 38.78
N LEU A 139 71.02 -12.71 39.04
CA LEU A 139 70.09 -12.68 40.19
C LEU A 139 68.85 -13.43 39.66
N GLY A 140 68.34 -14.52 40.21
CA GLY A 140 68.34 -15.02 41.57
C GLY A 140 66.94 -15.59 41.79
N ILE A 141 66.87 -16.87 42.15
CA ILE A 141 65.86 -17.47 43.05
C ILE A 141 64.45 -17.63 42.44
N SER A 142 64.09 -18.85 42.00
CA SER A 142 63.35 -19.89 42.76
C SER A 142 61.89 -19.49 42.99
N MET A 143 60.93 -20.16 42.36
CA MET A 143 60.16 -21.34 42.85
C MET A 143 58.68 -20.88 42.78
N ASP A 144 57.64 -21.65 42.52
CA ASP A 144 57.37 -23.07 42.31
C ASP A 144 55.90 -23.14 41.83
N GLU A 145 55.55 -24.25 41.22
CA GLU A 145 54.21 -24.63 40.76
C GLU A 145 53.19 -24.81 41.91
N GLY A 146 51.91 -24.84 41.52
CA GLY A 146 51.01 -25.88 42.01
C GLY A 146 50.07 -25.55 43.17
N GLN A 147 48.86 -25.10 42.82
CA GLN A 147 47.62 -25.87 43.05
C GLN A 147 46.46 -25.32 42.23
#